data_AF-A0AAU7H9X1-F1
#
_entry.id   AF-A0AAU7H9X1-F1
#
_cell.length_a   1.000
_cell.length_b   1.000
_cell.length_c   1.000
_cell.angle_alpha   90.00
_cell.angle_beta   90.00
_cell.angle_gamma   90.00
#
_symmetry.space_group_name_H-M   'P 1'
#
loop_
_entity.id
_entity.type
_entity.pdbx_description
1 polymer ?
#
loop_
_entity_poly.entity_id
_entity_poly.type
_entity_poly.pdbx_seq_one_letter_code
_entity_poly.pdbx_strand_id
1 'polypeptide(L)'
;MTIKGLEDLRQNLSNISKNAIPRATSQSINRVAGRAISRSSTRVAKETKVKRKLVMQRAKLKRASPKKPMATIRVNRGNLPAIKLGPVRVQLSRRKRDNGSSGSVLKIGNFSFPGAFVQQLNNGRWHVLRRTSKSRYPVEVVKVPLATPLTAAFKEELPKLMASDMPKEMMAAIKNQIRLVTK
;
A
#
# COMPACT_ATOMS: atom_id res chain seq x y z
N MET A 1 54.57 -25.25 7.88
CA MET A 1 53.50 -25.60 8.85
C MET A 1 52.15 -25.29 8.21
N THR A 2 51.39 -26.31 7.82
CA THR A 2 50.02 -26.14 7.31
C THR A 2 49.08 -25.96 8.49
N ILE A 3 48.53 -24.76 8.66
CA ILE A 3 47.57 -24.46 9.72
C ILE A 3 46.30 -25.28 9.46
N LYS A 4 46.06 -26.32 10.26
CA LYS A 4 44.81 -27.11 10.20
C LYS A 4 43.61 -26.17 10.33
N GLY A 5 42.65 -26.29 9.41
CA GLY A 5 41.41 -25.49 9.39
C GLY A 5 41.47 -24.17 8.61
N LEU A 6 42.62 -23.78 8.04
CA LEU A 6 42.72 -22.56 7.23
C LEU A 6 41.96 -22.70 5.89
N GLU A 7 41.96 -23.90 5.31
CA GLU A 7 41.17 -24.25 4.12
C GLU A 7 39.65 -24.12 4.40
N ASP A 8 39.20 -24.66 5.53
CA ASP A 8 37.79 -24.65 5.95
C ASP A 8 37.31 -23.22 6.26
N LEU A 9 38.14 -22.42 6.93
CA LEU A 9 37.89 -21.00 7.14
C LEU A 9 37.77 -20.25 5.82
N ARG A 10 38.64 -20.52 4.85
CA ARG A 10 38.59 -19.90 3.52
C ARG A 10 37.33 -20.29 2.76
N GLN A 11 36.91 -21.56 2.82
CA GLN A 11 35.67 -22.02 2.21
C GLN A 11 34.44 -21.38 2.87
N ASN A 12 34.41 -21.28 4.19
CA ASN A 12 33.33 -20.63 4.94
C ASN A 12 33.23 -19.14 4.62
N LEU A 13 34.35 -18.42 4.56
CA LEU A 13 34.36 -17.01 4.16
C LEU A 13 33.89 -16.82 2.71
N SER A 14 34.31 -17.70 1.79
CA SER A 14 33.83 -17.71 0.41
C SER A 14 32.31 -17.95 0.34
N ASN A 15 31.78 -18.89 1.10
CA ASN A 15 30.35 -19.20 1.16
C ASN A 15 29.54 -18.06 1.76
N ILE A 16 30.06 -17.39 2.79
CA ILE A 16 29.44 -16.21 3.38
C ILE A 16 29.34 -15.09 2.33
N SER A 17 30.45 -14.80 1.65
CA SER A 17 30.51 -13.74 0.65
C SER A 17 29.57 -14.01 -0.54
N LYS A 18 29.63 -15.22 -1.12
CA LYS A 18 28.88 -15.57 -2.33
C LYS A 18 27.39 -15.80 -2.10
N ASN A 19 27.01 -16.39 -0.96
CA ASN A 19 25.65 -16.86 -0.72
C ASN A 19 24.97 -16.15 0.46
N ALA A 20 25.63 -16.08 1.62
CA ALA A 20 25.02 -15.58 2.85
C ALA A 20 24.71 -14.08 2.76
N ILE A 21 25.65 -13.27 2.26
CA ILE A 21 25.47 -11.81 2.17
C ILE A 21 24.36 -11.45 1.16
N PRO A 22 24.36 -11.94 -0.11
CA PRO A 22 23.28 -11.63 -1.05
C PRO A 22 21.89 -12.12 -0.58
N ARG A 23 21.86 -13.23 0.16
CA ARG A 23 20.61 -13.73 0.77
C ARG A 23 20.15 -12.83 1.92
N ALA A 24 21.07 -12.37 2.78
CA ALA A 24 20.76 -11.44 3.85
C ALA A 24 20.27 -10.08 3.32
N THR A 25 20.93 -9.54 2.29
CA THR A 25 20.56 -8.24 1.68
C THR A 25 19.17 -8.31 1.04
N SER A 26 18.89 -9.35 0.26
CA SER A 26 17.56 -9.52 -0.33
C SER A 26 16.45 -9.69 0.73
N GLN A 27 16.74 -10.41 1.83
CA GLN A 27 15.80 -10.56 2.95
C GLN A 27 15.51 -9.22 3.65
N SER A 28 16.55 -8.45 3.96
CA SER A 28 16.41 -7.19 4.67
C SER A 28 15.69 -6.14 3.82
N ILE A 29 16.02 -6.03 2.53
CA ILE A 29 15.30 -5.17 1.56
C ILE A 29 13.82 -5.54 1.51
N ASN A 30 13.49 -6.84 1.43
CA ASN A 30 12.11 -7.30 1.37
C ASN A 30 11.32 -6.97 2.66
N ARG A 31 11.97 -7.04 3.83
CA ARG A 31 11.36 -6.66 5.10
C ARG A 31 11.08 -5.16 5.18
N VAL A 32 12.06 -4.33 4.83
CA VAL A 32 11.89 -2.87 4.83
C VAL A 32 10.83 -2.45 3.81
N ALA A 33 10.82 -3.03 2.61
CA ALA A 33 9.80 -2.76 1.60
C ALA A 33 8.39 -3.14 2.07
N GLY A 34 8.24 -4.29 2.74
CA GLY A 34 6.97 -4.69 3.35
C GLY A 34 6.52 -3.72 4.46
N ARG A 35 7.45 -3.28 5.32
CA ARG A 35 7.16 -2.25 6.33
C ARG A 35 6.77 -0.92 5.71
N ALA A 36 7.43 -0.50 4.63
CA ALA A 36 7.11 0.73 3.93
C ALA A 36 5.68 0.72 3.38
N ILE A 37 5.24 -0.38 2.76
CA ILE A 37 3.84 -0.54 2.34
C ILE A 37 2.91 -0.45 3.55
N SER A 38 3.24 -1.14 4.64
CA SER A 38 2.43 -1.17 5.85
C SER A 38 2.27 0.22 6.51
N ARG A 39 3.38 0.93 6.75
CA ARG A 39 3.38 2.26 7.38
C ARG A 39 2.71 3.30 6.48
N SER A 40 3.09 3.37 5.21
CA SER A 40 2.50 4.31 4.24
C SER A 40 0.99 4.09 4.10
N SER A 41 0.54 2.83 3.98
CA SER A 41 -0.89 2.53 3.86
C SER A 41 -1.66 2.87 5.14
N THR A 42 -1.04 2.73 6.31
CA THR A 42 -1.65 3.09 7.59
C THR A 42 -1.82 4.60 7.71
N ARG A 43 -0.80 5.38 7.33
CA ARG A 43 -0.86 6.84 7.31
C ARG A 43 -1.96 7.34 6.38
N VAL A 44 -2.00 6.85 5.14
CA VAL A 44 -3.03 7.21 4.15
C VAL A 44 -4.43 6.80 4.61
N ALA A 45 -4.58 5.62 5.22
CA ALA A 45 -5.86 5.17 5.74
C ALA A 45 -6.40 6.10 6.85
N LYS A 46 -5.51 6.60 7.72
CA LYS A 46 -5.88 7.56 8.77
C LYS A 46 -6.29 8.91 8.17
N GLU A 47 -5.49 9.44 7.26
CA GLU A 47 -5.73 10.74 6.62
C GLU A 47 -7.03 10.75 5.80
N THR A 48 -7.22 9.72 4.97
CA THR A 48 -8.36 9.65 4.05
C THR A 48 -9.59 9.01 4.68
N LYS A 49 -9.48 8.41 5.87
CA LYS A 49 -10.54 7.60 6.54
C LYS A 49 -10.99 6.36 5.74
N VAL A 50 -10.20 5.93 4.76
CA VAL A 50 -10.44 4.71 3.98
C VAL A 50 -9.87 3.51 4.73
N LYS A 51 -10.55 2.35 4.67
CA LYS A 51 -10.05 1.10 5.29
C LYS A 51 -8.64 0.75 4.78
N ARG A 52 -7.71 0.50 5.71
CA ARG A 52 -6.31 0.15 5.43
C ARG A 52 -6.13 -0.97 4.41
N LYS A 53 -6.97 -2.01 4.46
CA LYS A 53 -6.93 -3.13 3.49
C LYS A 53 -7.08 -2.66 2.04
N LEU A 54 -8.00 -1.73 1.77
CA LEU A 54 -8.24 -1.20 0.43
C LEU A 54 -7.07 -0.35 -0.07
N VAL A 55 -6.40 0.36 0.84
CA VAL A 55 -5.20 1.15 0.54
C VAL A 55 -4.02 0.22 0.25
N MET A 56 -3.80 -0.80 1.10
CA MET A 56 -2.71 -1.78 0.91
C MET A 56 -2.82 -2.54 -0.41
N GLN A 57 -4.04 -2.90 -0.84
CA GLN A 57 -4.29 -3.56 -2.13
C GLN A 57 -3.84 -2.73 -3.35
N ARG A 58 -3.61 -1.42 -3.19
CA ARG A 58 -3.09 -0.55 -4.25
C ARG A 58 -1.60 -0.73 -4.48
N ALA A 59 -0.86 -1.24 -3.51
CA ALA A 59 0.59 -1.40 -3.59
C ALA A 59 0.95 -2.87 -3.90
N LYS A 60 1.72 -3.08 -4.97
CA LYS A 60 2.29 -4.38 -5.35
C LYS A 60 3.79 -4.36 -5.11
N LEU A 61 4.30 -5.36 -4.40
CA LEU A 61 5.72 -5.54 -4.13
C LEU A 61 6.32 -6.58 -5.08
N LYS A 62 7.28 -6.16 -5.91
CA LYS A 62 8.22 -7.05 -6.58
C LYS A 62 9.42 -7.23 -5.65
N ARG A 63 9.59 -8.45 -5.12
CA ARG A 63 10.61 -8.77 -4.12
C ARG A 63 12.03 -8.76 -4.71
N ALA A 64 12.99 -8.41 -3.87
CA ALA A 64 14.41 -8.59 -4.12
C ALA A 64 14.78 -10.08 -4.08
N SER A 65 15.79 -10.46 -4.87
CA SER A 65 16.39 -11.79 -4.87
C SER A 65 17.90 -11.69 -4.66
N PRO A 66 18.61 -12.78 -4.31
CA PRO A 66 20.07 -12.75 -4.14
C PRO A 66 20.80 -12.28 -5.41
N LYS A 67 20.30 -12.63 -6.60
CA LYS A 67 20.83 -12.19 -7.89
C LYS A 67 20.50 -10.73 -8.22
N LYS A 68 19.40 -10.20 -7.67
CA LYS A 68 18.92 -8.84 -7.91
C LYS A 68 18.48 -8.21 -6.58
N PRO A 69 19.41 -7.55 -5.85
CA PRO A 69 19.16 -6.97 -4.52
C PRO A 69 18.38 -5.65 -4.64
N MET A 70 17.24 -5.67 -5.32
CA MET A 70 16.38 -4.51 -5.51
C MET A 70 14.91 -4.94 -5.42
N ALA A 71 14.15 -4.30 -4.55
CA ALA A 71 12.70 -4.43 -4.48
C ALA A 71 12.03 -3.23 -5.14
N THR A 72 10.92 -3.46 -5.85
CA THR A 72 10.15 -2.41 -6.50
C THR A 72 8.73 -2.41 -5.97
N ILE A 73 8.26 -1.26 -5.50
CA ILE A 73 6.88 -1.06 -5.07
C ILE A 73 6.14 -0.32 -6.18
N ARG A 74 5.10 -0.94 -6.75
CA ARG A 74 4.20 -0.29 -7.72
C ARG A 74 2.91 0.09 -7.03
N VAL A 75 2.55 1.37 -7.05
CA VAL A 75 1.35 1.89 -6.38
C VAL A 75 0.34 2.39 -7.41
N ASN A 76 -0.88 1.85 -7.36
CA ASN A 76 -2.00 2.33 -8.15
C ASN A 76 -2.57 3.62 -7.54
N ARG A 77 -2.11 4.77 -8.04
CA ARG A 77 -2.45 6.11 -7.53
C ARG A 77 -3.86 6.59 -7.88
N GLY A 78 -4.62 5.86 -8.71
CA GLY A 78 -5.97 6.29 -9.10
C GLY A 78 -6.93 6.38 -7.91
N ASN A 79 -7.82 7.38 -7.93
CA ASN A 79 -8.82 7.61 -6.89
C ASN A 79 -9.71 6.37 -6.64
N LEU A 80 -10.31 6.28 -5.46
CA LEU A 80 -11.14 5.14 -5.07
C LEU A 80 -12.61 5.42 -5.36
N PRO A 81 -13.27 4.64 -6.24
CA PRO A 81 -14.71 4.75 -6.42
C PRO A 81 -15.46 4.52 -5.11
N ALA A 82 -16.45 5.37 -4.82
CA ALA A 82 -17.17 5.33 -3.55
C ALA A 82 -17.85 3.97 -3.30
N ILE A 83 -18.28 3.26 -4.35
CA ILE A 83 -18.87 1.92 -4.26
C ILE A 83 -17.94 0.89 -3.57
N LYS A 84 -16.62 1.08 -3.64
CA LYS A 84 -15.65 0.17 -3.00
C LYS A 84 -15.44 0.42 -1.51
N LEU A 85 -16.03 1.47 -0.94
CA LEU A 85 -15.82 1.85 0.46
C LEU A 85 -16.52 0.90 1.45
N GLY A 86 -17.60 0.24 1.03
CA GLY A 86 -18.31 -0.73 1.86
C GLY A 86 -19.82 -0.76 1.58
N PRO A 87 -20.63 -1.20 2.58
CA PRO A 87 -22.07 -1.30 2.41
C PRO A 87 -22.69 0.08 2.19
N VAL A 88 -23.69 0.11 1.31
CA VAL A 88 -24.43 1.31 0.93
C VAL A 88 -25.73 1.36 1.72
N ARG A 89 -26.03 2.52 2.30
CA ARG A 89 -27.26 2.80 3.04
C ARG A 89 -27.75 4.19 2.69
N VAL A 90 -29.05 4.34 2.43
CA VAL A 90 -29.69 5.64 2.24
C VAL A 90 -30.24 6.08 3.58
N GLN A 91 -29.92 7.31 4.01
CA GLN A 91 -30.43 7.86 5.26
C GLN A 91 -31.15 9.18 4.99
N LEU A 92 -32.37 9.34 5.49
CA LEU A 92 -33.04 10.64 5.51
C LEU A 92 -32.23 11.65 6.34
N SER A 93 -31.88 12.76 5.73
CA SER A 93 -31.33 13.94 6.37
C SER A 93 -32.47 14.89 6.72
N ARG A 94 -32.47 15.34 7.97
CA ARG A 94 -33.37 16.39 8.46
C ARG A 94 -32.90 17.81 8.12
N ARG A 95 -31.77 17.96 7.40
CA ARG A 95 -31.25 19.28 7.00
C ARG A 95 -32.01 19.78 5.77
N LYS A 96 -32.65 20.94 5.90
CA LYS A 96 -33.23 21.70 4.79
C LYS A 96 -32.08 22.19 3.89
N ARG A 97 -32.09 21.83 2.61
CA ARG A 97 -31.11 22.30 1.61
C ARG A 97 -31.86 23.12 0.55
N ASP A 98 -31.23 24.15 0.01
CA ASP A 98 -31.83 25.10 -0.94
C ASP A 98 -32.39 24.45 -2.21
N ASN A 99 -31.82 23.32 -2.62
CA ASN A 99 -32.33 22.56 -3.75
C ASN A 99 -33.28 21.50 -3.21
N GLY A 100 -34.56 21.55 -3.61
CA GLY A 100 -35.66 20.62 -3.28
C GLY A 100 -35.43 19.13 -3.58
N SER A 101 -34.18 18.69 -3.74
CA SER A 101 -33.76 17.31 -3.60
C SER A 101 -34.14 16.76 -2.23
N SER A 102 -35.04 15.78 -2.25
CA SER A 102 -35.43 14.93 -1.13
C SER A 102 -34.27 14.70 -0.18
N GLY A 103 -34.49 14.92 1.12
CA GLY A 103 -33.45 15.01 2.13
C GLY A 103 -32.56 13.77 2.30
N SER A 104 -32.60 12.75 1.47
CA SER A 104 -31.77 11.56 1.62
C SER A 104 -30.29 11.81 1.30
N VAL A 105 -29.41 11.15 2.06
CA VAL A 105 -27.96 11.14 1.87
C VAL A 105 -27.50 9.70 1.73
N LEU A 106 -26.72 9.43 0.69
CA LEU A 106 -26.12 8.13 0.49
C LEU A 106 -24.91 7.98 1.41
N LYS A 107 -24.98 7.05 2.35
CA LYS A 107 -23.87 6.71 3.25
C LYS A 107 -23.22 5.42 2.80
N ILE A 108 -21.89 5.43 2.69
CA ILE A 108 -21.11 4.27 2.26
C ILE A 108 -19.94 4.11 3.21
N GLY A 109 -20.01 3.07 4.04
CA GLY A 109 -19.14 2.96 5.20
C GLY A 109 -19.20 4.21 6.09
N ASN A 110 -18.04 4.87 6.26
CA ASN A 110 -17.88 6.08 7.08
C ASN A 110 -18.11 7.38 6.30
N PHE A 111 -18.35 7.31 4.99
CA PHE A 111 -18.51 8.49 4.15
C PHE A 111 -19.98 8.79 3.88
N SER A 112 -20.28 10.08 3.71
CA SER A 112 -21.61 10.57 3.36
C SER A 112 -21.51 11.33 2.03
N PHE A 113 -22.31 10.92 1.05
CA PHE A 113 -22.35 11.49 -0.29
C PHE A 113 -23.73 12.11 -0.52
N PRO A 114 -23.90 13.42 -0.27
CA PRO A 114 -25.16 14.10 -0.54
C PRO A 114 -25.41 14.18 -2.06
N GLY A 115 -26.69 14.04 -2.45
CA GLY A 115 -27.11 14.09 -3.85
C GLY A 115 -26.55 12.98 -4.73
N ALA A 116 -25.96 11.94 -4.12
CA ALA A 116 -25.46 10.76 -4.82
C ALA A 116 -26.49 9.64 -4.77
N PHE A 117 -26.48 8.79 -5.80
CA PHE A 117 -27.38 7.65 -5.93
C PHE A 117 -26.62 6.46 -6.53
N VAL A 118 -27.19 5.27 -6.40
CA VAL A 118 -26.62 4.04 -6.95
C VAL A 118 -27.36 3.68 -8.22
N GLN A 119 -26.61 3.39 -9.28
CA GLN A 119 -27.18 2.96 -10.55
C GLN A 119 -26.21 1.98 -11.24
N GLN A 120 -26.78 1.00 -11.94
CA GLN A 120 -26.04 0.13 -12.84
C GLN A 120 -25.89 0.83 -14.19
N LEU A 121 -24.64 0.95 -14.68
CA LEU A 121 -24.39 1.48 -16.02
C LEU A 121 -24.56 0.38 -17.09
N ASN A 122 -24.55 0.76 -18.36
CA ASN A 122 -24.63 -0.14 -19.51
C ASN A 122 -23.53 -1.23 -19.53
N ASN A 123 -22.42 -1.01 -18.82
CA ASN A 123 -21.35 -1.98 -18.61
C ASN A 123 -21.67 -3.07 -17.57
N GLY A 124 -22.88 -3.09 -17.01
CA GLY A 124 -23.33 -4.04 -16.00
C GLY A 124 -22.77 -3.80 -14.59
N ARG A 125 -21.95 -2.76 -14.37
CA ARG A 125 -21.34 -2.47 -13.07
C ARG A 125 -22.17 -1.47 -12.29
N TRP A 126 -22.34 -1.74 -11.00
CA TRP A 126 -22.93 -0.79 -10.06
C TRP A 126 -21.96 0.34 -9.75
N HIS A 127 -22.44 1.57 -9.88
CA HIS A 127 -21.70 2.78 -9.57
C HIS A 127 -22.48 3.67 -8.62
N VAL A 128 -21.72 4.44 -7.85
CA VAL A 128 -22.25 5.56 -7.08
C VAL A 128 -22.03 6.79 -7.91
N LEU A 129 -23.12 7.44 -8.25
CA LEU A 129 -23.19 8.51 -9.21
C LEU A 129 -23.67 9.79 -8.55
N ARG A 130 -23.25 10.93 -9.08
CA ARG A 130 -23.77 12.25 -8.72
C ARG A 130 -24.08 13.03 -9.99
N ARG A 131 -25.17 13.80 -9.98
CA ARG A 131 -25.46 14.74 -11.07
C ARG A 131 -24.54 15.94 -10.95
N THR A 132 -23.81 16.26 -12.01
CA THR A 132 -22.94 17.44 -12.08
C THR A 132 -23.72 18.69 -12.50
N SER A 133 -24.71 18.55 -13.41
CA SER A 133 -25.51 19.67 -13.91
C SER A 133 -26.95 19.27 -14.28
N LYS A 134 -27.72 20.20 -14.85
CA LYS A 134 -29.13 20.00 -15.28
C LYS A 134 -29.27 19.43 -16.70
N SER A 135 -28.18 19.25 -17.46
CA SER A 135 -28.26 18.70 -18.82
C SER A 135 -28.68 17.22 -18.81
N ARG A 136 -28.90 16.62 -20.00
CA ARG A 136 -29.43 15.23 -20.11
C ARG A 136 -28.48 14.12 -19.65
N TYR A 137 -27.16 14.32 -19.68
CA TYR A 137 -26.16 13.30 -19.29
C TYR A 137 -25.00 13.73 -18.35
N PRO A 138 -25.14 14.70 -17.44
CA PRO A 138 -24.05 15.13 -16.59
C PRO A 138 -23.99 14.26 -15.33
N VAL A 139 -23.52 13.03 -15.47
CA VAL A 139 -23.42 12.08 -14.35
C VAL A 139 -21.98 11.64 -14.18
N GLU A 140 -21.43 11.84 -12.99
CA GLU A 140 -20.06 11.44 -12.66
C GLU A 140 -20.02 10.32 -11.62
N VAL A 141 -18.99 9.46 -11.72
CA VAL A 141 -18.72 8.47 -10.67
C VAL A 141 -18.06 9.17 -9.49
N VAL A 142 -18.71 9.09 -8.34
CA VAL A 142 -18.19 9.66 -7.09
C VAL A 142 -16.97 8.88 -6.64
N LYS A 143 -15.87 9.60 -6.37
CA LYS A 143 -14.57 9.03 -5.98
C LYS A 143 -14.02 9.73 -4.75
N VAL A 144 -13.27 8.99 -3.94
CA VAL A 144 -12.45 9.51 -2.85
C VAL A 144 -11.04 9.77 -3.39
N PRO A 145 -10.47 10.97 -3.20
CA PRO A 145 -9.13 11.29 -3.66
C PRO A 145 -8.10 10.46 -2.88
N LEU A 146 -7.27 9.71 -3.62
CA LEU A 146 -6.17 8.91 -3.05
C LEU A 146 -4.82 9.20 -3.70
N ALA A 147 -4.80 9.87 -4.86
CA ALA A 147 -3.58 10.05 -5.63
C ALA A 147 -2.48 10.83 -4.88
N THR A 148 -2.86 11.98 -4.31
CA THR A 148 -1.97 12.86 -3.55
C THR A 148 -1.50 12.22 -2.24
N PRO A 149 -2.38 11.70 -1.34
CA PRO A 149 -1.92 11.13 -0.07
C PRO A 149 -1.06 9.87 -0.28
N LEU A 150 -1.38 9.03 -1.27
CA LEU A 150 -0.53 7.88 -1.61
C LEU A 150 0.87 8.33 -2.06
N THR A 151 0.94 9.33 -2.94
CA THR A 151 2.23 9.79 -3.45
C THR A 151 3.08 10.40 -2.34
N ALA A 152 2.49 11.28 -1.52
CA ALA A 152 3.16 11.92 -0.40
C ALA A 152 3.65 10.90 0.63
N ALA A 153 2.76 10.01 1.08
CA ALA A 153 3.10 9.01 2.09
C ALA A 153 4.26 8.10 1.66
N PHE A 154 4.23 7.56 0.44
CA PHE A 154 5.31 6.70 -0.03
C PHE A 154 6.62 7.46 -0.25
N LYS A 155 6.58 8.70 -0.77
CA LYS A 155 7.79 9.52 -0.96
C LYS A 155 8.46 9.88 0.37
N GLU A 156 7.70 10.10 1.42
CA GLU A 156 8.24 10.47 2.74
C GLU A 156 8.66 9.27 3.59
N GLU A 157 7.88 8.19 3.61
CA GLU A 157 8.12 7.04 4.49
C GLU A 157 9.28 6.16 4.01
N LEU A 158 9.45 6.03 2.69
CA LEU A 158 10.52 5.18 2.12
C LEU A 158 11.93 5.60 2.55
N PRO A 159 12.38 6.85 2.36
CA PRO A 159 13.73 7.26 2.77
C PRO A 159 13.92 7.17 4.28
N LYS A 160 12.90 7.52 5.07
CA LYS A 160 12.92 7.41 6.54
C LYS A 160 13.19 5.97 6.99
N LEU A 161 12.44 5.01 6.44
CA LEU A 161 12.61 3.59 6.76
C LEU A 161 13.91 3.01 6.24
N MET A 162 14.38 3.47 5.09
CA MET A 162 15.68 3.06 4.57
C MET A 162 16.81 3.55 5.48
N ALA A 163 16.74 4.76 6.02
CA ALA A 163 17.74 5.25 6.95
C ALA A 163 17.65 4.56 8.33
N SER A 164 16.45 4.37 8.89
CA SER A 164 16.27 3.90 10.26
C SER A 164 16.32 2.38 10.43
N ASP A 165 15.64 1.65 9.55
CA ASP A 165 15.34 0.22 9.75
C ASP A 165 16.27 -0.68 8.93
N MET A 166 16.77 -0.21 7.78
CA MET A 166 17.59 -1.01 6.87
C MET A 166 18.90 -1.49 7.53
N PRO A 167 19.68 -0.66 8.25
CA PRO A 167 20.89 -1.14 8.91
C PRO A 167 20.59 -2.24 9.95
N LYS A 168 19.51 -2.06 10.72
CA LYS A 168 19.07 -3.01 11.75
C LYS A 168 18.65 -4.35 11.14
N GLU A 169 17.85 -4.31 10.07
CA GLU A 169 17.41 -5.51 9.36
C GLU A 169 18.58 -6.22 8.67
N MET A 170 19.53 -5.48 8.11
CA MET A 170 20.70 -6.05 7.47
C MET A 170 21.59 -6.77 8.48
N MET A 171 21.89 -6.12 9.61
CA MET A 171 22.69 -6.72 10.68
C MET A 171 22.03 -7.99 11.21
N ALA A 172 20.73 -7.96 11.50
CA ALA A 172 19.98 -9.12 11.95
C ALA A 172 19.96 -10.25 10.92
N ALA A 173 19.77 -9.92 9.64
CA ALA A 173 19.77 -10.90 8.55
C ALA A 173 21.15 -11.53 8.35
N ILE A 174 22.22 -10.73 8.34
CA ILE A 174 23.61 -11.20 8.19
C ILE A 174 23.98 -12.11 9.37
N LYS A 175 23.71 -11.68 10.62
CA LYS A 175 23.99 -12.51 11.81
C LYS A 175 23.32 -13.86 11.72
N ASN A 176 22.07 -13.91 11.27
CA ASN A 176 21.35 -15.18 11.10
C ASN A 176 21.92 -16.03 9.96
N GLN A 177 22.30 -15.42 8.83
CA GLN A 177 22.89 -16.17 7.71
C GLN A 177 24.28 -16.73 8.06
N ILE A 178 25.13 -15.96 8.76
CA ILE A 178 26.43 -16.44 9.25
C ILE A 178 26.25 -17.64 10.17
N ARG A 179 25.33 -17.55 11.15
CA ARG A 179 24.99 -18.67 12.04
C ARG A 179 24.58 -19.94 11.30
N LEU A 180 23.95 -19.82 10.13
CA LEU A 180 23.53 -20.97 9.32
C LEU A 180 24.70 -21.58 8.53
N VAL A 181 25.74 -20.82 8.23
CA VAL A 181 26.91 -21.28 7.45
C VAL A 181 28.02 -21.81 8.36
N THR A 182 28.14 -21.29 9.58
CA THR A 182 29.16 -21.71 10.56
C THR A 182 28.70 -22.84 11.49
N LYS A 183 27.54 -23.43 11.21
CA LYS A 183 27.04 -24.64 11.90
C LYS A 183 27.56 -25.86 11.18
#